data_AF-A0A5S3YL82-F1
#
_entry.id   AF-A0A5S3YL82-F1
#
_cell.length_a   1.000
_cell.length_b   1.000
_cell.length_c   1.000
_cell.angle_alpha   90.00
_cell.angle_beta   90.00
_cell.angle_gamma   90.00
#
_symmetry.space_group_name_H-M   'P 1'
#
loop_
_entity.id
_entity.type
_entity.pdbx_description
1 polymer ?
#
loop_
_entity_poly.entity_id
_entity_poly.type
_entity_poly.pdbx_seq_one_letter_code
_entity_poly.pdbx_strand_id
1 'polypeptide(L)'
;ADLAQLGLQSMAMWPSLLAKLPDPVFFQQAGTLVVAHTQDKGDLNSFSQRLKPLEGHTAYTVGSAQIHDLEPELEGRFHQGLYLSCEGQLDNLAFYRSSFAYLQNSDVQFNFNHKIELSTTPSEPA
;
A
#
# COMPACT_ATOMS: atom_id res chain seq x y z
N ALA A 1 8.95 -8.57 12.73
CA ALA A 1 8.73 -8.73 11.28
C ALA A 1 9.22 -7.47 10.57
N ASP A 2 9.84 -7.60 9.40
CA ASP A 2 10.17 -6.43 8.56
C ASP A 2 8.85 -5.71 8.19
N LEU A 3 8.83 -4.37 8.21
CA LEU A 3 7.63 -3.56 7.91
C LEU A 3 7.07 -3.91 6.53
N ALA A 4 7.95 -4.19 5.58
CA ALA A 4 7.56 -4.61 4.23
C ALA A 4 6.82 -5.97 4.23
N GLN A 5 7.22 -6.90 5.09
CA GLN A 5 6.55 -8.20 5.21
C GLN A 5 5.16 -8.06 5.84
N LEU A 6 5.00 -7.16 6.82
CA LEU A 6 3.68 -6.82 7.38
C LEU A 6 2.77 -6.18 6.32
N GLY A 7 3.32 -5.31 5.46
CA GLY A 7 2.60 -4.74 4.33
C GLY A 7 2.08 -5.81 3.37
N LEU A 8 2.94 -6.76 2.98
CA LEU A 8 2.55 -7.88 2.11
C LEU A 8 1.46 -8.76 2.74
N GLN A 9 1.60 -9.12 4.01
CA GLN A 9 0.59 -9.88 4.74
C GLN A 9 -0.75 -9.14 4.81
N SER A 10 -0.71 -7.82 5.00
CA SER A 10 -1.91 -6.98 5.04
C SER A 10 -2.65 -6.95 3.71
N MET A 11 -1.94 -7.04 2.57
CA MET A 11 -2.57 -7.05 1.24
C MET A 11 -3.58 -8.20 1.08
N ALA A 12 -3.23 -9.40 1.57
CA ALA A 12 -4.13 -10.55 1.52
C ALA A 12 -5.37 -10.42 2.44
N MET A 13 -5.30 -9.55 3.45
CA MET A 13 -6.39 -9.35 4.41
C MET A 13 -7.46 -8.38 3.91
N TRP A 14 -7.11 -7.44 3.02
CA TRP A 14 -8.02 -6.38 2.57
C TRP A 14 -9.35 -6.91 2.03
N PRO A 15 -9.41 -7.90 1.11
CA PRO A 15 -10.70 -8.37 0.60
C PRO A 15 -11.67 -8.83 1.71
N SER A 16 -11.14 -9.58 2.69
CA SER A 16 -11.94 -10.07 3.82
C SER A 16 -12.34 -8.98 4.80
N LEU A 17 -11.51 -7.94 4.94
CA LEU A 17 -11.82 -6.78 5.78
C LEU A 17 -12.92 -5.93 5.14
N LEU A 18 -12.77 -5.61 3.85
CA LEU A 18 -13.70 -4.77 3.10
C LEU A 18 -15.08 -5.42 2.96
N ALA A 19 -15.14 -6.75 2.87
CA ALA A 19 -16.41 -7.50 2.85
C ALA A 19 -17.28 -7.31 4.11
N LYS A 20 -16.72 -6.80 5.21
CA LYS A 20 -17.45 -6.50 6.45
C LYS A 20 -18.06 -5.10 6.46
N LEU A 21 -17.57 -4.22 5.59
CA LEU A 21 -17.95 -2.81 5.60
C LEU A 21 -19.33 -2.62 4.95
N PRO A 22 -20.13 -1.67 5.45
CA PRO A 22 -21.47 -1.42 4.93
C PRO A 22 -21.46 -0.80 3.53
N ASP A 23 -20.40 -0.06 3.17
CA ASP A 23 -20.28 0.60 1.87
C ASP A 23 -19.12 0.01 1.06
N PRO A 24 -19.22 -0.02 -0.27
CA PRO A 24 -18.12 -0.42 -1.12
C PRO A 24 -16.95 0.55 -0.98
N VAL A 25 -15.76 -0.01 -0.82
CA VAL A 25 -14.49 0.73 -0.79
C VAL A 25 -13.66 0.25 -1.98
N PHE A 26 -13.17 1.18 -2.78
CA PHE A 26 -12.31 0.84 -3.91
C PHE A 26 -11.03 0.17 -3.42
N PHE A 27 -10.76 -1.03 -3.93
CA PHE A 27 -9.54 -1.77 -3.71
C PHE A 27 -9.16 -2.54 -4.99
N GLN A 28 -7.89 -2.51 -5.33
CA GLN A 28 -7.35 -3.26 -6.46
C GLN A 28 -5.89 -3.64 -6.20
N GLN A 29 -5.42 -4.73 -6.81
CA GLN A 29 -4.05 -5.23 -6.67
C GLN A 29 -3.46 -5.60 -8.04
N ALA A 30 -3.42 -4.63 -8.96
CA ALA A 30 -2.81 -4.75 -10.27
C ALA A 30 -1.30 -4.43 -10.26
N GLY A 31 -0.73 -4.16 -9.09
CA GLY A 31 0.67 -3.76 -8.92
C GLY A 31 0.92 -2.28 -9.18
N THR A 32 2.21 -1.94 -9.15
CA THR A 32 2.71 -0.59 -9.46
C THR A 32 3.72 -0.68 -10.60
N LEU A 33 3.55 0.17 -11.62
CA LEU A 33 4.52 0.36 -12.69
C LEU A 33 5.30 1.65 -12.45
N VAL A 34 6.58 1.53 -12.10
CA VAL A 34 7.50 2.66 -11.95
C VAL A 34 8.22 2.88 -13.26
N VAL A 35 8.09 4.06 -13.85
CA VAL A 35 8.77 4.44 -15.11
C VAL A 35 9.72 5.60 -14.86
N ALA A 36 10.73 5.71 -15.72
CA ALA A 36 11.65 6.84 -15.72
C ALA A 36 11.96 7.25 -17.16
N HIS A 37 12.10 8.55 -17.40
CA HIS A 37 12.60 9.05 -18.67
C HIS A 37 14.05 8.60 -18.88
N THR A 38 14.52 8.60 -20.13
CA THR A 38 15.86 8.09 -20.51
C THR A 38 17.00 8.71 -19.70
N GLN A 39 16.91 10.01 -19.40
CA GLN A 39 17.91 10.74 -18.61
C GLN A 39 17.95 10.30 -17.13
N ASP A 40 16.84 9.78 -16.60
CA ASP A 40 16.66 9.41 -15.19
C ASP A 40 16.86 7.89 -14.97
N LYS A 41 17.39 7.18 -15.95
CA LYS A 41 17.63 5.72 -15.87
C LYS A 41 18.54 5.34 -14.70
N GLY A 42 19.49 6.19 -14.34
CA GLY A 42 20.36 5.99 -13.16
C GLY A 42 19.56 5.92 -11.85
N ASP A 43 18.52 6.75 -11.71
CA ASP A 43 17.66 6.79 -10.54
C ASP A 43 16.75 5.57 -10.46
N LEU A 44 16.19 5.13 -11.60
CA LEU A 44 15.39 3.90 -11.67
C LEU A 44 16.22 2.66 -11.28
N ASN A 45 17.47 2.58 -11.76
CA ASN A 45 18.38 1.50 -11.38
C ASN A 45 18.72 1.56 -9.88
N SER A 46 19.01 2.75 -9.36
CA SER A 46 19.31 2.95 -7.95
C SER A 46 18.11 2.59 -7.07
N PHE A 47 16.89 2.93 -7.50
CA PHE A 47 15.64 2.52 -6.86
C PHE A 47 15.51 1.00 -6.85
N SER A 48 15.69 0.34 -8.00
CA SER A 48 15.62 -1.12 -8.10
C SER A 48 16.61 -1.83 -7.18
N GLN A 49 17.82 -1.30 -6.99
CA GLN A 49 18.84 -1.88 -6.11
C GLN A 49 18.52 -1.72 -4.62
N ARG A 50 17.74 -0.71 -4.24
CA ARG A 50 17.31 -0.49 -2.85
C ARG A 50 16.11 -1.33 -2.47
N LEU A 51 15.38 -1.87 -3.44
CA LEU A 51 14.26 -2.76 -3.16
C LEU A 51 14.76 -4.05 -2.54
N LYS A 52 14.20 -4.37 -1.37
CA LYS A 52 14.42 -5.65 -0.73
C LYS A 52 13.43 -6.65 -1.32
N PRO A 53 13.88 -7.82 -1.75
CA PRO A 53 12.98 -8.90 -2.13
C PRO A 53 12.02 -9.22 -0.98
N LEU A 54 10.74 -9.35 -1.29
CA LEU A 54 9.74 -9.90 -0.38
C LEU A 54 9.49 -11.35 -0.78
N GLU A 55 9.10 -12.20 0.17
CA GLU A 55 8.91 -13.64 -0.07
C GLU A 55 8.06 -13.90 -1.32
N GLY A 56 8.68 -14.40 -2.40
CA GLY A 56 8.02 -14.68 -3.68
C GLY A 56 7.66 -13.46 -4.54
N HIS A 57 7.95 -12.24 -4.08
CA HIS A 57 7.65 -11.00 -4.79
C HIS A 57 8.91 -10.19 -5.03
N THR A 58 9.35 -10.20 -6.29
CA THR A 58 10.46 -9.39 -6.78
C THR A 58 9.97 -8.39 -7.80
N ALA A 59 10.66 -7.26 -7.86
CA ALA A 59 10.42 -6.26 -8.89
C ALA A 59 10.91 -6.77 -10.26
N TYR A 60 10.11 -6.57 -11.31
CA TYR A 60 10.43 -7.01 -12.66
C TYR A 60 10.84 -5.81 -13.52
N THR A 61 12.04 -5.85 -14.09
CA THR A 61 12.41 -4.88 -15.12
C THR A 61 11.55 -5.14 -16.36
N VAL A 62 10.89 -4.09 -16.84
CA VAL A 62 10.02 -4.15 -18.02
C VAL A 62 10.53 -3.18 -19.10
N GLY A 63 10.45 -3.60 -20.36
CA GLY A 63 10.72 -2.78 -21.52
C GLY A 63 9.44 -2.24 -22.16
N SER A 64 9.57 -1.47 -23.25
CA SER A 64 8.43 -0.80 -23.92
C SER A 64 7.23 -1.69 -24.21
N ALA A 65 7.44 -2.93 -24.69
CA ALA A 65 6.33 -3.84 -25.01
C ALA A 65 5.51 -4.20 -23.76
N GLN A 66 6.19 -4.57 -22.67
CA GLN A 66 5.52 -4.90 -21.40
C GLN A 66 4.90 -3.66 -20.75
N ILE A 67 5.49 -2.48 -20.93
CA ILE A 67 4.89 -1.21 -20.48
C ILE A 67 3.58 -0.96 -21.23
N HIS A 68 3.55 -1.17 -22.55
CA HIS A 68 2.32 -1.06 -23.33
C HIS A 68 1.26 -2.06 -22.86
N ASP A 69 1.63 -3.32 -22.62
CA ASP A 69 0.70 -4.34 -22.15
C ASP A 69 0.12 -4.02 -20.76
N LEU A 70 0.90 -3.38 -19.89
CA LEU A 70 0.49 -2.99 -18.54
C LEU A 70 -0.29 -1.68 -18.50
N GLU A 71 0.14 -0.67 -19.25
CA GLU A 71 -0.44 0.66 -19.30
C GLU A 71 -0.27 1.29 -20.70
N PRO A 72 -1.24 1.07 -21.61
CA PRO A 72 -1.16 1.55 -22.99
C PRO A 72 -1.02 3.06 -23.12
N GLU A 73 -1.54 3.84 -22.15
CA GLU A 73 -1.45 5.31 -22.17
C GLU A 73 -0.01 5.84 -22.04
N LEU A 74 0.93 4.98 -21.62
CA LEU A 74 2.35 5.29 -21.50
C LEU A 74 3.17 4.92 -22.75
N GLU A 75 2.54 4.37 -23.79
CA GLU A 75 3.20 3.94 -25.01
C GLU A 75 4.05 5.06 -25.64
N GLY A 76 5.24 4.68 -26.13
CA GLY A 76 6.17 5.58 -26.83
C GLY A 76 6.85 6.63 -25.95
N ARG A 77 6.45 6.78 -24.67
CA ARG A 77 7.03 7.75 -23.73
C ARG A 77 8.15 7.15 -22.87
N PHE A 78 8.06 5.85 -22.60
CA PHE A 78 8.98 5.14 -21.71
C PHE A 78 9.50 3.84 -22.35
N HIS A 79 10.79 3.58 -22.12
CA HIS A 79 11.48 2.41 -22.69
C HIS A 79 11.97 1.41 -21.65
N GLN A 80 11.93 1.79 -20.39
CA GLN A 80 12.29 0.96 -19.27
C GLN A 80 11.43 1.35 -18.06
N GLY A 81 11.02 0.34 -17.31
CA GLY A 81 10.30 0.51 -16.06
C GLY A 81 10.61 -0.63 -15.11
N LEU A 82 9.99 -0.57 -13.94
CA LEU A 82 10.03 -1.59 -12.93
C LEU A 82 8.60 -1.88 -12.47
N TYR A 83 8.20 -3.14 -12.54
CA TYR A 83 6.86 -3.58 -12.18
C TYR A 83 6.87 -4.32 -10.83
N LEU A 84 6.01 -3.87 -9.91
CA LEU A 84 5.85 -4.37 -8.54
C LEU A 84 4.47 -5.02 -8.41
N SER A 85 4.37 -6.29 -8.79
CA SER A 85 3.10 -7.03 -8.85
C SER A 85 2.38 -7.21 -7.51
N CYS A 86 3.09 -7.15 -6.38
CA CYS A 86 2.48 -7.35 -5.05
C CYS A 86 1.73 -6.13 -4.53
N GLU A 87 1.91 -4.96 -5.14
CA GLU A 87 1.31 -3.71 -4.68
C GLU A 87 -0.14 -3.54 -5.15
N GLY A 88 -0.83 -2.61 -4.52
CA GLY A 88 -2.23 -2.30 -4.82
C GLY A 88 -2.62 -0.94 -4.31
N GLN A 89 -3.87 -0.59 -4.54
CA GLN A 89 -4.43 0.70 -4.17
C GLN A 89 -5.72 0.49 -3.38
N LEU A 90 -5.92 1.36 -2.38
CA LEU A 90 -7.10 1.41 -1.54
C LEU A 90 -7.55 2.87 -1.47
N ASP A 91 -8.85 3.12 -1.61
CA ASP A 91 -9.41 4.43 -1.27
C ASP A 91 -9.48 4.59 0.26
N ASN A 92 -8.47 5.26 0.81
CA ASN A 92 -8.37 5.50 2.25
C ASN A 92 -9.53 6.32 2.79
N LEU A 93 -10.06 7.29 2.04
CA LEU A 93 -11.16 8.13 2.51
C LEU A 93 -12.46 7.34 2.57
N ALA A 94 -12.75 6.55 1.54
CA ALA A 94 -13.89 5.62 1.57
C ALA A 94 -13.74 4.60 2.69
N PHE A 95 -12.54 4.03 2.87
CA PHE A 95 -12.24 3.10 3.96
C PHE A 95 -12.51 3.71 5.33
N TYR A 96 -11.97 4.90 5.63
CA TYR A 96 -12.17 5.55 6.93
C TYR A 96 -13.64 5.88 7.18
N ARG A 97 -14.38 6.33 6.16
CA ARG A 97 -15.81 6.63 6.30
C ARG A 97 -16.62 5.36 6.59
N SER A 98 -16.43 4.30 5.81
CA SER A 98 -17.24 3.09 5.96
C SER A 98 -16.87 2.29 7.21
N SER A 99 -15.58 2.24 7.57
CA SER A 99 -15.15 1.62 8.84
C SER A 99 -15.64 2.39 10.07
N PHE A 100 -15.67 3.72 10.02
CA PHE A 100 -16.28 4.53 11.08
C PHE A 100 -17.77 4.20 11.24
N ALA A 101 -18.53 4.19 10.15
CA ALA A 101 -19.95 3.84 10.17
C ALA A 101 -20.20 2.41 10.70
N TYR A 102 -19.39 1.43 10.26
CA TYR A 102 -19.43 0.06 10.77
C TYR A 102 -19.25 0.01 12.30
N LEU A 103 -18.24 0.69 12.83
CA LEU A 103 -17.91 0.68 14.25
C LEU A 103 -18.94 1.42 15.10
N GLN A 104 -19.50 2.54 14.61
CA GLN A 104 -20.61 3.23 15.28
C GLN A 104 -21.83 2.32 15.48
N ASN A 105 -22.08 1.42 14.52
CA ASN A 105 -23.15 0.42 14.61
C ASN A 105 -22.77 -0.83 15.42
N SER A 106 -21.53 -0.91 15.92
CA SER A 106 -20.98 -2.06 16.64
C SER A 106 -20.72 -1.77 18.14
N ASP A 107 -21.51 -0.87 18.74
CA ASP A 107 -21.37 -0.40 20.14
C ASP A 107 -20.00 0.24 20.48
N VAL A 108 -19.23 0.66 19.47
CA VAL A 108 -17.94 1.34 19.68
C VAL A 108 -18.15 2.85 19.87
N GLN A 109 -17.63 3.37 20.98
CA GLN A 109 -17.66 4.80 21.28
C GLN A 109 -16.41 5.52 20.76
N PHE A 110 -16.62 6.60 20.01
CA PHE A 110 -15.56 7.47 19.52
C PHE A 110 -15.50 8.76 20.33
N ASN A 111 -14.38 9.00 21.01
CA ASN A 111 -14.14 10.21 21.80
C ASN A 111 -13.17 11.15 21.05
N PHE A 112 -13.71 11.98 20.17
CA PHE A 112 -12.91 12.96 19.42
C PHE A 112 -12.55 14.18 20.29
N ASN A 113 -11.45 14.84 19.96
CA ASN A 113 -10.97 16.05 20.65
C ASN A 113 -10.75 15.85 22.17
N HIS A 114 -10.55 14.61 22.61
CA HIS A 114 -10.34 14.28 24.00
C HIS A 114 -8.86 13.97 24.22
N LYS A 115 -8.16 14.86 24.93
CA LYS A 115 -6.75 14.65 25.28
C LYS A 115 -6.68 13.65 26.43
N ILE A 116 -5.93 12.56 26.23
CA ILE A 116 -5.62 11.60 27.28
C ILE A 116 -4.33 12.02 27.96
N GLU A 117 -4.37 12.20 29.29
CA GLU A 117 -3.16 12.34 30.10
C GLU A 117 -2.70 10.95 30.53
N LEU A 118 -1.55 10.52 30.02
CA LEU A 118 -0.94 9.27 30.43
C LEU A 118 -0.39 9.45 31.84
N SER A 119 -0.97 8.76 32.82
CA SER A 119 -0.40 8.71 34.16
C SER A 119 0.95 8.00 34.10
N THR A 120 2.05 8.74 34.23
CA THR A 120 3.36 8.14 34.47
C THR A 120 3.37 7.55 35.87
N THR A 121 3.29 6.23 35.98
CA THR A 121 3.86 5.52 37.12
C THR A 121 4.29 4.13 36.68
N PRO A 122 5.59 3.85 36.81
CA PRO A 122 5.95 2.83 37.78
C PRO A 122 6.90 3.46 38.81
N SER A 123 6.51 3.42 40.08
CA SER A 123 7.46 3.46 41.17
C SER A 123 8.27 2.17 41.10
N GLU A 124 9.54 2.24 40.72
CA GLU A 124 10.48 1.15 40.99
C GLU A 124 10.58 0.96 42.50
N PRO A 125 10.40 -0.27 43.03
CA PRO A 125 10.79 -0.56 44.41
C PRO A 125 12.31 -0.53 44.52
N ALA A 126 12.80 0.12 45.59
CA ALA A 126 14.20 0.19 45.98
C ALA A 126 14.81 -1.17 46.35
#